data_AF-A0A2E2J940-F1
#
_entry.id   AF-A0A2E2J940-F1
#
_cell.length_a   1.000
_cell.length_b   1.000
_cell.length_c   1.000
_cell.angle_alpha   90.00
_cell.angle_beta   90.00
_cell.angle_gamma   90.00
#
_symmetry.space_group_name_H-M   'P 1'
#
loop_
_entity.id
_entity.type
_entity.pdbx_description
1 polymer ?
#
loop_
_entity_poly.entity_id
_entity_poly.type
_entity_poly.pdbx_seq_one_letter_code
_entity_poly.pdbx_strand_id
1 'polypeptide(L)'
;MAKTIIPKGRARQAEPAPLAVFLTVRLRFGDAEDDRITMIERQKVPMVHSVFENRDRIVRQFVKLLVLGGVRSPRVVRELNPLAIRKRRRKTRGGR
;
A
#
# COMPACT_ATOMS: atom_id res chain seq x y z
N MET A 1 -16.55 -5.29 -65.74
CA MET A 1 -17.01 -5.90 -64.47
C MET A 1 -16.13 -5.38 -63.34
N ALA A 2 -16.63 -4.42 -62.55
CA ALA A 2 -15.85 -3.78 -61.49
C ALA A 2 -15.84 -4.66 -60.23
N LYS A 3 -14.64 -4.96 -59.72
CA LYS A 3 -14.42 -5.79 -58.53
C LYS A 3 -14.53 -4.90 -57.29
N THR A 4 -15.61 -5.04 -56.54
CA THR A 4 -15.81 -4.35 -55.26
C THR A 4 -14.77 -4.82 -54.26
N ILE A 5 -13.92 -3.90 -53.79
CA ILE A 5 -12.95 -4.14 -52.73
C ILE A 5 -13.70 -3.99 -51.40
N ILE A 6 -14.01 -5.11 -50.74
CA ILE A 6 -14.61 -5.11 -49.40
C ILE A 6 -13.51 -4.73 -48.42
N PRO A 7 -13.62 -3.62 -47.66
CA PRO A 7 -12.63 -3.29 -46.65
C PRO A 7 -12.72 -4.33 -45.55
N LYS A 8 -11.65 -5.12 -45.41
CA LYS A 8 -11.50 -6.12 -44.35
C LYS A 8 -11.33 -5.36 -43.04
N GLY A 9 -12.45 -5.05 -42.39
CA GLY A 9 -12.49 -4.42 -41.08
C GLY A 9 -11.64 -5.22 -40.11
N ARG A 10 -10.54 -4.64 -39.66
CA ARG A 10 -9.66 -5.22 -38.65
C ARG A 10 -10.49 -5.38 -37.38
N ALA A 11 -10.85 -6.61 -37.04
CA ALA A 11 -11.49 -6.93 -35.78
C ALA A 11 -10.60 -6.37 -34.67
N ARG A 12 -11.06 -5.31 -34.00
CA ARG A 12 -10.45 -4.85 -32.75
C ARG A 12 -10.65 -5.99 -31.77
N GLN A 13 -9.58 -6.76 -31.52
CA GLN A 13 -9.55 -7.68 -30.39
C GLN A 13 -9.99 -6.88 -29.16
N ALA A 14 -11.08 -7.28 -28.55
CA ALA A 14 -11.53 -6.67 -27.31
C ALA A 14 -10.41 -6.88 -26.29
N GLU A 15 -9.82 -5.78 -25.83
CA GLU A 15 -8.88 -5.81 -24.71
C GLU A 15 -9.56 -6.54 -23.54
N PRO A 16 -8.92 -7.55 -22.93
CA PRO A 16 -9.52 -8.29 -21.84
C PRO A 16 -9.91 -7.33 -20.72
N ALA A 17 -11.15 -7.46 -20.22
CA ALA A 17 -11.65 -6.63 -19.14
C ALA A 17 -10.72 -6.74 -17.91
N PRO A 18 -10.38 -5.62 -17.23
CA PRO A 18 -9.46 -5.65 -16.10
C PRO A 18 -9.99 -6.54 -14.98
N LEU A 19 -9.12 -7.37 -14.41
CA LEU A 19 -9.48 -8.23 -13.28
C LEU A 19 -9.78 -7.36 -12.06
N ALA A 20 -11.01 -7.41 -11.54
CA ALA A 20 -11.37 -6.69 -10.32
C ALA A 20 -10.98 -7.50 -9.08
N VAL A 21 -10.17 -6.91 -8.19
CA VAL A 21 -9.76 -7.54 -6.92
C VAL A 21 -10.15 -6.68 -5.72
N PHE A 22 -10.32 -7.32 -4.56
CA PHE A 22 -10.53 -6.62 -3.29
C PHE A 22 -9.21 -6.53 -2.52
N LEU A 23 -8.71 -5.32 -2.34
CA LEU A 23 -7.47 -5.05 -1.62
C LEU A 23 -7.76 -4.67 -0.17
N THR A 24 -7.05 -5.30 0.76
CA THR A 24 -7.01 -4.91 2.16
C THR A 24 -5.55 -4.82 2.60
N VAL A 25 -5.18 -3.72 3.25
CA VAL A 25 -3.84 -3.51 3.80
C VAL A 25 -3.98 -3.25 5.30
N ARG A 26 -3.46 -4.19 6.10
CA ARG A 26 -3.43 -4.11 7.57
C ARG A 26 -1.99 -4.16 8.03
N LEU A 27 -1.60 -3.18 8.82
CA LEU A 27 -0.29 -3.10 9.44
C LEU A 27 -0.42 -3.51 10.91
N ARG A 28 0.51 -4.33 11.40
CA ARG A 28 0.57 -4.77 12.79
C ARG A 28 1.86 -4.25 13.40
N PHE A 29 1.75 -3.40 14.41
CA PHE A 29 2.90 -2.80 15.11
C PHE A 29 3.22 -3.50 16.44
N GLY A 30 2.43 -4.51 16.81
CA GLY A 30 2.54 -5.29 18.03
C GLY A 30 1.47 -6.38 18.07
N ASP A 31 1.43 -7.12 19.18
CA ASP A 31 0.54 -8.28 19.34
C ASP A 31 -0.89 -7.89 19.77
N ALA A 32 -1.06 -6.70 20.37
CA ALA A 32 -2.35 -6.21 20.80
C ALA A 32 -3.25 -5.84 19.62
N GLU A 33 -4.57 -5.96 19.78
CA GLU A 33 -5.54 -5.55 18.75
C GLU A 33 -5.44 -4.06 18.43
N ASP A 34 -5.18 -3.21 19.43
CA ASP A 34 -5.01 -1.75 19.27
C ASP A 34 -3.73 -1.36 18.50
N ASP A 35 -2.79 -2.29 18.36
CA ASP A 35 -1.57 -2.11 17.56
C ASP A 35 -1.81 -2.44 16.06
N ARG A 36 -3.04 -2.81 15.68
CA ARG A 36 -3.42 -3.09 14.29
C ARG A 36 -4.06 -1.86 13.66
N ILE A 37 -3.47 -1.41 12.56
CA ILE A 37 -3.99 -0.29 11.78
C ILE A 37 -4.40 -0.79 10.40
N THR A 38 -5.69 -0.66 10.10
CA THR A 38 -6.20 -0.92 8.75
C THR A 38 -6.05 0.34 7.92
N MET A 39 -5.24 0.26 6.88
CA MET A 39 -4.97 1.39 5.97
C MET A 39 -5.87 1.39 4.75
N ILE A 40 -6.19 0.19 4.26
CA ILE A 40 -7.12 -0.03 3.16
C ILE A 40 -8.02 -1.18 3.60
N GLU A 41 -9.33 -1.02 3.51
CA GLU A 41 -10.29 -2.05 3.85
C GLU A 41 -11.16 -2.40 2.64
N ARG A 42 -11.02 -3.64 2.14
CA ARG A 42 -11.87 -4.23 1.09
C ARG A 42 -12.11 -3.29 -0.10
N GLN A 43 -11.09 -2.55 -0.51
CA GLN A 43 -11.21 -1.63 -1.62
C GLN A 43 -11.20 -2.40 -2.93
N LYS A 44 -12.21 -2.19 -3.78
CA LYS A 44 -12.25 -2.77 -5.13
C LYS A 44 -11.25 -2.04 -6.02
N VAL A 45 -10.24 -2.75 -6.50
CA VAL A 45 -9.18 -2.21 -7.36
C VAL A 45 -9.17 -2.98 -8.67
N PRO A 46 -9.23 -2.31 -9.84
CA PRO A 46 -9.01 -2.97 -11.11
C PRO A 46 -7.51 -3.25 -11.27
N MET A 47 -7.15 -4.51 -11.48
CA MET A 47 -5.81 -4.90 -11.93
C MET A 47 -5.75 -4.67 -13.44
N VAL A 48 -5.35 -3.46 -13.81
CA VAL A 48 -4.99 -3.07 -15.16
C VAL A 48 -3.48 -3.25 -15.33
N HIS A 49 -3.06 -3.90 -16.41
CA HIS A 49 -1.66 -4.17 -16.73
C HIS A 49 -0.92 -5.07 -15.72
N SER A 50 0.37 -5.27 -15.93
CA SER A 50 1.22 -6.06 -15.04
C SER A 50 1.61 -5.27 -13.78
N VAL A 51 1.57 -5.92 -12.62
CA VAL A 51 2.07 -5.37 -11.35
C VAL A 51 3.55 -4.97 -11.47
N PHE A 52 4.30 -5.66 -12.33
CA PHE A 52 5.72 -5.41 -12.57
C PHE A 52 5.97 -4.08 -13.30
N GLU A 53 5.09 -3.67 -14.21
CA GLU A 53 5.20 -2.37 -14.91
C GLU A 53 5.05 -1.18 -13.96
N ASN A 54 4.25 -1.35 -12.90
CA ASN A 54 3.98 -0.31 -11.92
C ASN A 54 4.71 -0.53 -10.58
N ARG A 55 5.68 -1.46 -10.53
CA ARG A 55 6.36 -1.86 -9.29
C ARG A 55 6.86 -0.66 -8.50
N ASP A 56 7.59 0.24 -9.14
CA ASP A 56 8.21 1.39 -8.44
C ASP A 56 7.18 2.40 -7.93
N ARG A 57 6.01 2.48 -8.58
CA ARG A 57 4.88 3.31 -8.10
C ARG A 57 4.20 2.64 -6.91
N ILE A 58 3.97 1.33 -6.99
CA ILE A 58 3.37 0.53 -5.91
C ILE A 58 4.27 0.57 -4.68
N VAL A 59 5.58 0.34 -4.83
CA VAL A 59 6.56 0.42 -3.74
C VAL A 59 6.56 1.79 -3.10
N ARG A 60 6.63 2.88 -3.89
CA ARG A 60 6.59 4.24 -3.34
C ARG A 60 5.31 4.50 -2.53
N GLN A 61 4.17 4.05 -3.03
CA GLN A 61 2.90 4.25 -2.34
C GLN A 61 2.76 3.37 -1.10
N PHE A 62 3.27 2.15 -1.16
CA PHE A 62 3.35 1.25 -0.02
C PHE A 62 4.24 1.82 1.09
N VAL A 63 5.43 2.36 0.76
CA VAL A 63 6.30 3.03 1.73
C VAL A 63 5.60 4.23 2.37
N LYS A 64 4.88 5.05 1.59
CA LYS A 64 4.08 6.15 2.16
C LYS A 64 3.01 5.65 3.13
N LEU A 65 2.32 4.55 2.80
CA LEU A 65 1.35 3.93 3.71
C LEU A 65 2.00 3.39 4.99
N LEU A 66 3.20 2.80 4.90
CA LEU A 66 3.96 2.36 6.07
C LEU A 66 4.33 3.54 6.99
N VAL A 67 4.84 4.62 6.41
CA VAL A 67 5.18 5.84 7.17
C VAL A 67 3.92 6.42 7.83
N LEU A 68 2.83 6.55 7.07
CA LEU A 68 1.56 7.06 7.58
C LEU A 68 0.99 6.17 8.68
N GLY A 69 1.03 4.85 8.50
CA GLY A 69 0.61 3.87 9.48
C GLY A 69 1.45 3.92 10.75
N GLY A 70 2.78 4.02 10.62
CA GLY A 70 3.70 4.14 11.75
C GLY A 70 3.43 5.39 12.58
N VAL A 71 3.20 6.54 11.94
CA VAL A 71 2.84 7.79 12.64
C VAL A 71 1.45 7.71 13.29
N ARG A 72 0.53 6.91 12.74
CA ARG A 72 -0.80 6.69 13.34
C ARG A 72 -0.79 5.72 14.51
N SER A 73 0.27 4.92 14.69
CA SER A 73 0.40 4.00 15.82
C SER A 73 0.82 4.75 17.09
N PRO A 74 -0.02 4.75 18.14
CA PRO A 74 0.33 5.39 19.41
C PRO A 74 1.60 4.82 20.03
N ARG A 75 1.84 3.52 19.83
CA ARG A 75 3.02 2.80 20.33
C ARG A 75 4.30 3.29 19.65
N VAL A 76 4.29 3.38 18.32
CA VAL A 76 5.43 3.88 17.54
C VAL A 76 5.71 5.35 17.85
N VAL A 77 4.68 6.19 17.94
CA VAL A 77 4.85 7.62 18.29
C VAL A 77 5.41 7.80 19.70
N ARG A 78 5.01 6.96 20.66
CA ARG A 78 5.57 6.98 22.03
C ARG A 78 7.06 6.64 22.05
N GLU A 79 7.51 5.71 21.21
CA GLU A 79 8.93 5.34 21.12
C GLU A 79 9.78 6.42 20.44
N LEU A 80 9.20 7.10 19.44
CA LEU A 80 9.86 8.21 18.74
C LEU A 80 9.82 9.53 19.52
N ASN A 81 9.09 9.59 20.64
CA ASN A 81 9.00 10.80 21.47
C ASN A 81 10.37 11.09 22.15
N PRO A 82 11.03 12.23 21.86
CA PRO A 82 12.32 12.57 22.45
C PRO A 82 12.28 12.67 23.99
N LEU A 83 11.11 12.96 24.58
CA LEU A 83 10.93 12.97 26.03
C LEU A 83 10.94 11.56 26.63
N ALA A 84 10.37 10.57 25.94
CA ALA A 84 10.41 9.17 26.36
C ALA A 84 11.85 8.62 26.28
N ILE A 85 12.57 8.95 25.21
CA ILE A 85 13.99 8.60 25.02
C ILE A 85 14.86 9.24 26.13
N ARG A 86 14.61 10.52 26.48
CA ARG A 86 15.36 11.23 27.53
C ARG A 86 15.11 10.64 28.93
N LYS A 87 13.88 10.23 29.24
CA LYS A 87 13.55 9.53 30.50
C LYS A 87 14.25 8.17 30.58
N ARG A 88 14.29 7.41 29.49
CA ARG A 88 15.00 6.12 29.43
C ARG A 88 16.51 6.30 29.68
N ARG A 89 17.14 7.30 29.04
CA ARG A 89 18.57 7.63 29.26
C ARG A 89 18.87 8.07 30.69
N ARG A 90 17.95 8.77 31.37
CA ARG A 90 18.14 9.20 32.77
C ARG A 90 18.06 8.02 33.74
N LYS A 91 17.19 7.03 33.48
CA LYS A 91 17.10 5.79 34.27
C LYS A 91 18.38 4.96 34.19
N THR A 92 19.04 4.91 33.03
CA THR A 92 20.32 4.19 32.86
C THR A 92 21.52 4.91 33.47
N ARG A 93 21.45 6.22 33.70
CA ARG A 93 22.53 7.02 34.33
C ARG A 93 22.37 7.22 35.84
N GLY A 94 21.20 6.94 36.41
CA GLY A 94 20.90 7.10 37.85
C GLY A 94 21.00 5.83 38.68
N GLY A 95 21.49 4.72 38.11
CA GLY A 95 21.79 3.48 38.83
C GLY A 95 23.29 3.30 39.00
N ARG A 96 23.87 3.99 39.98
CA ARG A 96 25.08 3.58 40.71
C ARG A 96 24.71 3.58 42.18
#